data_AF-A0A0B6YHT7-F1
#
_entry.id   AF-A0A0B6YHT7-F1
#
_cell.length_a   1.000
_cell.length_b   1.000
_cell.length_c   1.000
_cell.angle_alpha   90.00
_cell.angle_beta   90.00
_cell.angle_gamma   90.00
#
_symmetry.space_group_name_H-M   'P 1'
#
loop_
_entity.id
_entity.type
_entity.pdbx_description
1 polymer ?
#
loop_
_entity_poly.entity_id
_entity_poly.type
_entity_poly.pdbx_seq_one_letter_code
_entity_poly.pdbx_strand_id
1 'polypeptide(L)'
;QRVCDIVLATIEYHDRQREQAIKSFNKMMSKFGQNKELSAEVIYALEIGTYGSSVPLELIHEQAQANGLTLNIAGYKMLLQNRKTTTPTGPILVTPDVASPLVNELVSRHVPSTNDAFKYHYASVNNDEYDFNLMYQTTSPCSIQGLCCNGEVILRLQEGDQGQIILDRTCFYAESGGQEADRG
;
A
#
# COMPACT_ATOMS: atom_id res chain seq x y z
N GLN A 1 18.92 27.97 -15.47
CA GLN A 1 17.44 28.04 -15.57
C GLN A 1 16.79 27.01 -14.64
N ARG A 2 16.90 25.70 -14.92
CA ARG A 2 16.22 24.63 -14.14
C ARG A 2 16.41 24.67 -12.60
N VAL A 3 17.59 25.02 -12.11
CA VAL A 3 17.83 25.09 -10.64
C VAL A 3 17.07 26.23 -9.98
N CYS A 4 17.02 27.41 -10.62
CA CYS A 4 16.26 28.55 -10.10
C CYS A 4 14.76 28.24 -10.09
N ASP A 5 14.26 27.58 -11.14
CA ASP A 5 12.85 27.20 -11.26
C ASP A 5 12.43 26.21 -10.16
N ILE A 6 13.30 25.24 -9.83
CA ILE A 6 13.07 24.29 -8.73
C ILE A 6 13.07 24.99 -7.37
N VAL A 7 14.01 25.92 -7.13
CA VAL A 7 14.09 26.66 -5.87
C VAL A 7 12.84 27.52 -5.68
N LEU A 8 12.41 28.26 -6.72
CA LEU A 8 11.20 29.08 -6.68
C LEU A 8 9.95 28.23 -6.42
N ALA A 9 9.78 27.12 -7.15
CA ALA A 9 8.66 26.20 -6.93
C ALA A 9 8.66 25.60 -5.52
N THR A 10 9.83 25.34 -4.94
CA THR A 10 9.99 24.84 -3.57
C THR A 10 9.57 25.89 -2.55
N ILE A 11 9.97 27.16 -2.74
CA ILE A 11 9.54 28.29 -1.89
C ILE A 11 8.02 28.44 -1.96
N GLU A 12 7.45 28.50 -3.16
CA GLU A 12 5.99 28.63 -3.35
C GLU A 12 5.23 27.44 -2.74
N TYR A 13 5.79 26.24 -2.80
CA TYR A 13 5.22 25.07 -2.14
C TYR A 13 5.23 25.25 -0.61
N HIS A 14 6.36 25.63 -0.03
CA HIS A 14 6.48 25.87 1.42
C HIS A 14 5.54 26.98 1.90
N ASP A 15 5.40 28.07 1.15
CA ASP A 15 4.51 29.18 1.52
C ASP A 15 3.04 28.74 1.49
N ARG A 16 2.63 27.98 0.47
CA ARG A 16 1.28 27.37 0.43
C ARG A 16 1.03 26.44 1.60
N GLN A 17 2.03 25.63 2.00
CA GLN A 17 1.91 24.75 3.16
C GLN A 17 1.74 25.54 4.46
N ARG A 18 2.49 26.64 4.65
CA ARG A 18 2.32 27.54 5.80
C ARG A 18 0.94 28.17 5.86
N GLU A 19 0.42 28.69 4.74
CA GLU A 19 -0.92 29.27 4.69
C GLU A 19 -2.00 28.24 5.07
N GLN A 20 -1.87 27.01 4.57
CA GLN A 20 -2.80 25.92 4.90
C GLN A 20 -2.69 25.50 6.36
N ALA A 21 -1.48 25.49 6.91
CA ALA A 21 -1.23 25.23 8.33
C ALA A 21 -1.95 26.27 9.20
N ILE A 22 -1.80 27.56 8.90
CA ILE A 22 -2.44 28.67 9.64
C ILE A 22 -3.96 28.52 9.60
N LYS A 23 -4.55 28.27 8.42
CA LYS A 23 -6.02 28.09 8.28
C LYS A 23 -6.53 26.92 9.12
N SER A 24 -5.86 25.78 9.06
CA SER A 24 -6.26 24.57 9.79
C SER A 24 -6.06 24.74 11.30
N PHE A 25 -4.97 25.38 11.72
CA PHE A 25 -4.69 25.69 13.12
C PHE A 25 -5.73 26.66 13.70
N ASN A 26 -6.09 27.72 12.99
CA ASN A 26 -7.14 28.66 13.41
C ASN A 26 -8.50 27.97 13.55
N LYS A 27 -8.82 27.02 12.67
CA LYS A 27 -10.05 26.22 12.77
C LYS A 27 -10.02 25.23 13.94
N MET A 28 -8.85 24.73 14.31
CA MET A 28 -8.66 23.98 15.55
C MET A 28 -8.86 24.90 16.76
N MET A 29 -8.25 26.07 16.77
CA MET A 29 -8.33 27.06 17.85
C MET A 29 -9.77 27.53 18.14
N SER A 30 -10.63 27.67 17.12
CA SER A 30 -12.04 28.03 17.34
C SER A 30 -12.84 26.96 18.09
N LYS A 31 -12.35 25.72 18.09
CA LYS A 31 -12.92 24.58 18.83
C LYS A 31 -12.11 24.21 20.07
N PHE A 32 -10.95 24.84 20.25
CA PHE A 32 -10.02 24.57 21.34
C PHE A 32 -10.38 25.46 22.53
N GLY A 33 -10.43 24.85 23.72
CA GLY A 33 -10.76 25.55 24.95
C GLY A 33 -9.63 26.44 25.48
N GLN A 34 -9.72 26.84 26.75
CA GLN A 34 -8.71 27.68 27.42
C GLN A 34 -7.42 26.94 27.81
N ASN A 35 -7.19 25.72 27.30
CA ASN A 35 -6.01 24.96 27.66
C ASN A 35 -4.76 25.57 27.00
N LYS A 36 -3.63 25.57 27.70
CA LYS A 36 -2.35 26.06 27.15
C LYS A 36 -1.50 24.97 26.51
N GLU A 37 -1.87 23.71 26.71
CA GLU A 37 -1.19 22.56 26.12
C GLU A 37 -2.10 21.85 25.12
N LEU A 38 -1.59 21.62 23.90
CA LEU A 38 -2.23 20.78 22.90
C LEU A 38 -2.00 19.30 23.24
N SER A 39 -3.09 18.56 23.42
CA SER A 39 -3.04 17.13 23.72
C SER A 39 -2.54 16.32 22.52
N ALA A 40 -2.12 15.08 22.78
CA ALA A 40 -1.68 14.14 21.75
C ALA A 40 -2.73 13.96 20.64
N GLU A 41 -4.01 13.90 21.00
CA GLU A 41 -5.13 13.74 20.09
C GLU A 41 -5.33 14.95 19.18
N VAL A 42 -5.15 16.16 19.73
CA VAL A 42 -5.29 17.40 18.96
C VAL A 42 -4.13 17.55 17.98
N ILE A 43 -2.90 17.25 18.41
CA ILE A 43 -1.71 17.25 17.54
C ILE A 43 -1.93 16.27 16.37
N TYR A 44 -2.37 15.05 16.68
CA TYR A 44 -2.67 14.05 15.64
C TYR A 44 -3.80 14.49 14.71
N ALA A 45 -4.87 15.09 15.24
CA ALA A 45 -6.00 15.56 14.45
C ALA A 45 -5.60 16.65 13.44
N LEU A 46 -4.66 17.52 13.80
CA LEU A 46 -4.05 18.49 12.87
C LEU A 46 -3.17 17.79 11.82
N GLU A 47 -2.36 16.81 12.22
CA GLU A 47 -1.50 16.08 11.29
C GLU A 47 -2.29 15.33 10.21
N ILE A 48 -3.41 14.68 10.57
CA ILE A 48 -4.25 13.95 9.60
C ILE A 48 -5.24 14.84 8.83
N GLY A 49 -5.30 16.14 9.12
CA GLY A 49 -6.19 17.08 8.42
C GLY A 49 -7.65 17.10 8.91
N THR A 50 -7.92 16.72 10.17
CA THR A 50 -9.29 16.80 10.73
C THR A 50 -9.86 18.22 10.71
N TYR A 51 -8.98 19.22 10.79
CA TYR A 51 -9.34 20.65 10.77
C TYR A 51 -9.12 21.31 9.41
N GLY A 52 -9.04 20.54 8.32
CA GLY A 52 -8.83 21.08 6.97
C GLY A 52 -7.74 20.33 6.24
N SER A 53 -6.64 21.02 5.92
CA SER A 53 -5.47 20.38 5.32
C SER A 53 -4.64 19.68 6.39
N SER A 54 -3.94 18.62 6.00
CA SER A 54 -2.89 18.00 6.82
C SER A 54 -1.81 19.03 7.14
N VAL A 55 -1.37 19.07 8.39
CA VAL A 55 -0.34 20.00 8.87
C VAL A 55 0.85 19.21 9.41
N PRO A 56 2.04 19.31 8.82
CA PRO A 56 3.25 18.70 9.36
C PRO A 56 3.54 19.12 10.80
N LEU A 57 4.06 18.21 11.62
CA LEU A 57 4.38 18.46 13.04
C LEU A 57 5.24 19.71 13.26
N GLU A 58 6.18 19.98 12.36
CA GLU A 58 7.04 21.17 12.39
C GLU A 58 6.21 22.45 12.34
N LEU A 59 5.25 22.54 11.42
CA LEU A 59 4.36 23.69 11.30
C LEU A 59 3.38 23.77 12.47
N ILE A 60 2.91 22.63 13.02
CA ILE A 60 2.09 22.63 14.25
C ILE A 60 2.89 23.25 15.40
N HIS A 61 4.16 22.88 15.54
CA HIS A 61 5.04 23.42 16.57
C HIS A 61 5.28 24.92 16.39
N GLU A 62 5.57 25.37 15.16
CA GLU A 62 5.71 26.79 14.83
C GLU A 62 4.44 27.59 15.21
N GLN A 63 3.25 27.10 14.83
CA GLN A 63 1.98 27.77 15.13
C GLN A 63 1.64 27.74 16.63
N ALA A 64 1.93 26.65 17.32
CA ALA A 64 1.73 26.56 18.77
C ALA A 64 2.59 27.58 19.51
N GLN A 65 3.88 27.67 19.16
CA GLN A 65 4.79 28.66 19.74
C GLN A 65 4.32 30.10 19.48
N ALA A 66 3.89 30.41 18.25
CA ALA A 66 3.38 31.73 17.89
C ALA A 66 2.13 32.14 18.70
N ASN A 67 1.33 31.16 19.13
CA ASN A 67 0.12 31.37 19.92
C ASN A 67 0.32 31.13 21.43
N GLY A 68 1.56 30.95 21.89
CA GLY A 68 1.86 30.74 23.32
C GLY A 68 1.38 29.40 23.89
N LEU A 69 1.23 28.38 23.04
CA LEU A 69 0.81 27.03 23.39
C LEU A 69 2.00 26.06 23.45
N THR A 70 1.90 25.06 24.32
CA THR A 70 2.84 23.94 24.39
C THR A 70 2.26 22.70 23.72
N LEU A 71 3.13 21.78 23.30
CA LEU A 71 2.73 20.51 22.70
C LEU A 71 3.06 19.35 23.64
N ASN A 72 2.11 18.46 23.90
CA ASN A 72 2.38 17.19 24.54
C ASN A 72 3.03 16.21 23.54
N ILE A 73 4.30 16.45 23.20
CA ILE A 73 5.07 15.63 22.26
C ILE A 73 5.26 14.19 22.79
N ALA A 74 5.43 14.03 24.10
CA ALA A 74 5.60 12.71 24.70
C ALA A 74 4.34 11.85 24.51
N GLY A 75 3.17 12.39 24.85
CA GLY A 75 1.87 11.75 24.64
C GLY A 75 1.61 11.50 23.15
N TYR A 76 1.96 12.45 22.28
CA TYR A 76 1.85 12.28 20.84
C TYR A 76 2.67 11.10 20.31
N LYS A 77 3.93 10.98 20.72
CA LYS A 77 4.80 9.85 20.34
C LYS A 77 4.25 8.52 20.86
N MET A 78 3.76 8.47 22.11
CA MET A 78 3.12 7.28 22.65
C MET A 78 1.84 6.92 21.89
N LEU A 79 1.02 7.91 21.53
CA LEU A 79 -0.19 7.72 20.74
C LEU A 79 0.14 7.17 19.34
N LEU A 80 1.19 7.67 18.68
CA LEU A 80 1.66 7.12 17.40
C LEU A 80 2.22 5.71 17.57
N GLN A 81 2.95 5.41 18.64
CA GLN A 81 3.45 4.06 18.91
C GLN A 81 2.29 3.09 19.13
N ASN A 82 1.33 3.46 19.98
CA ASN A 82 0.12 2.67 20.22
C ASN A 82 -0.68 2.49 18.94
N ARG A 83 -0.73 3.50 18.05
CA ARG A 83 -1.37 3.41 16.73
C ARG A 83 -0.58 2.65 15.67
N LYS A 84 0.74 2.55 15.80
CA LYS A 84 1.58 1.67 14.99
C LYS A 84 1.47 0.22 15.47
N THR A 85 1.32 0.00 16.78
CA THR A 85 1.01 -1.33 17.33
C THR A 85 -0.46 -1.72 17.10
N THR A 86 -1.36 -0.74 17.01
CA THR A 86 -2.70 -0.87 16.42
C THR A 86 -2.71 -0.33 15.00
N THR A 87 -1.66 -0.59 14.21
CA THR A 87 -1.94 -0.80 12.80
C THR A 87 -2.88 -1.99 12.84
N PRO A 88 -4.09 -1.92 12.29
CA PRO A 88 -4.71 -3.15 11.90
C PRO A 88 -3.66 -3.84 10.98
N THR A 89 -3.06 -4.91 11.49
CA THR A 89 -3.03 -6.17 10.75
C THR A 89 -4.45 -6.70 10.53
N GLY A 90 -5.49 -5.94 10.87
CA GLY A 90 -6.70 -5.93 10.06
C GLY A 90 -6.27 -5.80 8.60
N PRO A 91 -6.69 -6.76 7.77
CA PRO A 91 -6.13 -6.92 6.46
C PRO A 91 -6.30 -5.57 5.72
N ILE A 92 -5.34 -5.22 4.86
CA ILE A 92 -5.69 -4.48 3.65
C ILE A 92 -7.04 -5.08 3.22
N LEU A 93 -8.02 -4.29 2.78
CA LEU A 93 -9.11 -4.89 2.00
C LEU A 93 -8.51 -5.43 0.68
N VAL A 94 -7.53 -6.35 0.75
CA VAL A 94 -7.50 -7.51 -0.09
C VAL A 94 -8.88 -8.07 0.15
N THR A 95 -9.74 -7.94 -0.85
CA THR A 95 -10.82 -8.90 -1.02
C THR A 95 -10.26 -10.24 -0.58
N PRO A 96 -10.88 -10.95 0.40
CA PRO A 96 -10.35 -12.23 0.84
C PRO A 96 -10.05 -13.02 -0.42
N ASP A 97 -8.79 -13.37 -0.63
CA ASP A 97 -8.40 -14.07 -1.84
C ASP A 97 -9.30 -15.30 -1.88
N VAL A 98 -10.11 -15.42 -2.93
CA VAL A 98 -11.08 -16.50 -3.08
C VAL A 98 -10.35 -17.85 -3.06
N ALA A 99 -9.03 -17.87 -3.30
CA ALA A 99 -8.18 -19.03 -3.22
C ALA A 99 -7.61 -19.28 -1.82
N SER A 100 -7.85 -18.42 -0.82
CA SER A 100 -7.30 -18.60 0.54
C SER A 100 -7.60 -19.98 1.13
N PRO A 101 -8.82 -20.55 0.99
CA PRO A 101 -9.10 -21.91 1.47
C PRO A 101 -8.26 -22.97 0.75
N LEU A 102 -8.07 -22.82 -0.57
CA LEU A 102 -7.23 -23.70 -1.37
C LEU A 102 -5.75 -23.59 -0.98
N VAL A 103 -5.23 -22.37 -0.84
CA VAL A 103 -3.85 -22.13 -0.42
C VAL A 103 -3.58 -22.74 0.95
N ASN A 104 -4.49 -22.56 1.91
CA ASN A 104 -4.38 -23.15 3.24
C ASN A 104 -4.36 -24.69 3.19
N GLU A 105 -5.21 -25.30 2.36
CA GLU A 105 -5.19 -26.75 2.16
C GLU A 105 -3.84 -27.21 1.58
N LEU A 106 -3.34 -26.55 0.53
CA LEU A 106 -2.08 -26.90 -0.12
C LEU A 106 -0.88 -26.77 0.85
N VAL A 107 -0.86 -25.71 1.66
CA VAL A 107 0.15 -25.53 2.72
C VAL A 107 0.08 -26.66 3.75
N SER A 108 -1.12 -27.07 4.19
CA SER A 108 -1.29 -28.18 5.13
C SER A 108 -0.77 -29.51 4.56
N ARG A 109 -0.88 -29.69 3.24
CA ARG A 109 -0.38 -30.84 2.48
C ARG A 109 1.11 -30.74 2.12
N HIS A 110 1.80 -29.69 2.58
CA HIS A 110 3.21 -29.42 2.30
C HIS A 110 3.51 -29.31 0.79
N VAL A 111 2.55 -28.81 0.01
CA VAL A 111 2.76 -28.51 -1.40
C VAL A 111 3.67 -27.28 -1.50
N PRO A 112 4.77 -27.32 -2.27
CA PRO A 112 5.65 -26.17 -2.43
C PRO A 112 4.94 -25.05 -3.20
N SER A 113 5.42 -23.81 -3.01
CA SER A 113 4.95 -22.67 -3.78
C SER A 113 5.16 -22.86 -5.28
N THR A 114 4.26 -22.30 -6.09
CA THR A 114 4.38 -22.27 -7.55
C THR A 114 5.74 -21.71 -7.95
N ASN A 115 6.51 -22.47 -8.75
CA ASN A 115 7.78 -22.01 -9.27
C ASN A 115 7.55 -21.09 -10.47
N ASP A 116 7.85 -19.81 -10.29
CA ASP A 116 7.63 -18.78 -11.30
C ASP A 116 8.92 -18.17 -11.85
N ALA A 117 10.08 -18.74 -11.52
CA ALA A 117 11.38 -18.29 -12.01
C ALA A 117 11.49 -18.34 -13.55
N PHE A 118 10.70 -19.21 -14.18
CA PHE A 118 10.70 -19.42 -15.63
C PHE A 118 10.17 -18.24 -16.43
N LYS A 119 9.43 -17.31 -15.80
CA LYS A 119 8.91 -16.07 -16.43
C LYS A 119 10.00 -15.22 -17.10
N TYR A 120 11.23 -15.33 -16.61
CA TYR A 120 12.38 -14.57 -17.08
C TYR A 120 13.27 -15.37 -18.04
N HIS A 121 12.89 -16.59 -18.40
CA HIS A 121 13.68 -17.48 -19.27
C HIS A 121 13.42 -17.21 -20.77
N TYR A 122 13.70 -15.98 -21.20
CA TYR A 122 13.64 -15.59 -22.60
C TYR A 122 14.97 -14.96 -23.02
N ALA A 123 15.27 -14.98 -24.33
CA ALA A 123 16.47 -14.36 -24.88
C ALA A 123 16.09 -13.14 -25.73
N SER A 124 16.83 -12.05 -25.60
CA SER A 124 16.75 -10.95 -26.58
C SER A 124 17.59 -11.33 -27.80
N VAL A 125 16.94 -11.37 -28.96
CA VAL A 125 17.57 -11.73 -30.24
C VAL A 125 18.13 -10.46 -30.90
N ASN A 126 17.37 -9.36 -30.90
CA ASN A 126 17.71 -8.04 -31.42
C ASN A 126 17.01 -6.92 -30.62
N ASN A 127 17.29 -5.64 -30.90
CA ASN A 127 16.59 -4.48 -30.29
C ASN A 127 15.08 -4.56 -30.57
N ASP A 128 14.32 -5.14 -29.63
CA ASP A 128 12.86 -5.36 -29.63
C ASP A 128 12.37 -6.74 -30.14
N GLU A 129 13.26 -7.72 -30.32
CA GLU A 129 12.88 -9.10 -30.64
C GLU A 129 13.27 -10.06 -29.51
N TYR A 130 12.31 -10.88 -29.07
CA TYR A 130 12.46 -11.81 -27.96
C TYR A 130 12.11 -13.25 -28.37
N ASP A 131 12.96 -14.19 -27.98
CA ASP A 131 12.73 -15.63 -28.11
C ASP A 131 12.24 -16.21 -26.79
N PHE A 132 11.01 -16.71 -26.80
CA PHE A 132 10.33 -17.32 -25.65
C PHE A 132 10.34 -18.86 -25.67
N ASN A 133 11.02 -19.50 -26.63
CA ASN A 133 11.01 -20.96 -26.75
C ASN A 133 11.46 -21.65 -25.46
N LEU A 134 12.50 -21.12 -24.82
CA LEU A 134 13.02 -21.69 -23.57
C LEU A 134 12.02 -21.54 -22.41
N MET A 135 11.36 -20.38 -22.30
CA MET A 135 10.27 -20.16 -21.34
C MET A 135 9.17 -21.21 -21.56
N TYR A 136 8.68 -21.37 -22.79
CA TYR A 136 7.63 -22.35 -23.08
C TYR A 136 8.04 -23.78 -22.75
N GLN A 137 9.25 -24.20 -23.13
CA GLN A 137 9.76 -25.55 -22.87
C GLN A 137 9.98 -25.85 -21.37
N THR A 138 10.28 -24.82 -20.57
CA THR A 138 10.53 -25.00 -19.12
C THR A 138 9.26 -24.90 -18.28
N THR A 139 8.23 -24.21 -18.80
CA THR A 139 6.95 -24.00 -18.13
C THR A 139 5.89 -25.02 -18.54
N SER A 140 6.01 -25.64 -19.72
CA SER A 140 5.06 -26.63 -20.25
C SER A 140 5.75 -27.99 -20.50
N PRO A 141 5.14 -29.11 -20.07
CA PRO A 141 3.88 -29.21 -19.36
C PRO A 141 4.00 -28.78 -17.88
N CYS A 142 2.91 -28.25 -17.32
CA CYS A 142 2.74 -27.99 -15.89
C CYS A 142 1.64 -28.90 -15.32
N SER A 143 1.61 -29.02 -13.99
CA SER A 143 0.61 -29.82 -13.27
C SER A 143 -0.26 -28.95 -12.39
N ILE A 144 -1.57 -29.18 -12.44
CA ILE A 144 -2.54 -28.56 -11.55
C ILE A 144 -2.37 -29.13 -10.15
N GLN A 145 -2.04 -28.26 -9.19
CA GLN A 145 -1.94 -28.62 -7.77
C GLN A 145 -3.29 -28.51 -7.06
N GLY A 146 -4.17 -27.62 -7.54
CA GLY A 146 -5.51 -27.48 -7.00
C GLY A 146 -6.39 -26.50 -7.76
N LEU A 147 -7.69 -26.58 -7.50
CA LEU A 147 -8.73 -25.78 -8.12
C LEU A 147 -9.67 -25.26 -7.04
N CYS A 148 -10.15 -24.02 -7.20
CA CYS A 148 -11.27 -23.54 -6.40
C CYS A 148 -12.25 -22.72 -7.23
N CYS A 149 -13.52 -22.74 -6.82
CA CYS A 149 -14.60 -21.95 -7.41
C CYS A 149 -15.43 -21.39 -6.26
N ASN A 150 -15.72 -20.08 -6.29
CA ASN A 150 -16.49 -19.39 -5.24
C ASN A 150 -15.99 -19.61 -3.80
N GLY A 151 -14.68 -19.83 -3.62
CA GLY A 151 -14.08 -20.05 -2.29
C GLY A 151 -14.05 -21.51 -1.84
N GLU A 152 -14.59 -22.44 -2.64
CA GLU A 152 -14.58 -23.86 -2.31
C GLU A 152 -13.53 -24.61 -3.12
N VAL A 153 -12.80 -25.52 -2.46
CA VAL A 153 -11.87 -26.42 -3.15
C VAL A 153 -12.66 -27.48 -3.90
N ILE A 154 -12.37 -27.63 -5.19
CA ILE A 154 -13.08 -28.54 -6.08
C ILE A 154 -12.10 -29.43 -6.83
N LEU A 155 -12.62 -30.54 -7.37
CA LEU A 155 -11.82 -31.47 -8.19
C LEU A 155 -11.86 -31.16 -9.69
N ARG A 156 -12.83 -30.36 -10.14
CA ARG A 156 -13.06 -30.06 -11.56
C ARG A 156 -13.84 -28.77 -11.75
N LEU A 157 -13.39 -27.92 -12.67
CA LEU A 157 -14.14 -26.80 -13.22
C LEU A 157 -14.95 -27.24 -14.46
N GLN A 158 -16.13 -26.67 -14.63
CA GLN A 158 -16.99 -26.82 -15.80
C GLN A 158 -16.90 -25.60 -16.72
N GLU A 159 -17.38 -25.75 -17.94
CA GLU A 159 -17.48 -24.61 -18.87
C GLU A 159 -18.39 -23.53 -18.27
N GLY A 160 -17.90 -22.30 -18.24
CA GLY A 160 -18.60 -21.16 -17.65
C GLY A 160 -18.30 -20.91 -16.17
N ASP A 161 -17.59 -21.82 -15.49
CA ASP A 161 -17.17 -21.58 -14.10
C ASP A 161 -16.11 -20.49 -14.03
N GLN A 162 -16.26 -19.59 -13.07
CA GLN A 162 -15.20 -18.66 -12.67
C GLN A 162 -14.48 -19.24 -11.45
N GLY A 163 -13.29 -19.78 -11.70
CA GLY A 163 -12.46 -20.40 -10.68
C GLY A 163 -11.01 -19.96 -10.75
N GLN A 164 -10.24 -20.36 -9.75
CA GLN A 164 -8.81 -20.15 -9.67
C GLN A 164 -8.10 -21.50 -9.74
N ILE A 165 -6.90 -21.49 -10.31
CA ILE A 165 -6.08 -22.67 -10.55
C ILE A 165 -4.71 -22.41 -9.93
N ILE A 166 -4.22 -23.34 -9.14
CA ILE A 166 -2.83 -23.33 -8.65
C ILE A 166 -2.03 -24.37 -9.43
N LEU A 167 -0.90 -23.94 -9.98
CA LEU A 167 0.01 -24.77 -10.78
C LEU A 167 1.33 -25.02 -10.01
N ASP A 168 2.07 -26.06 -10.37
CA ASP A 168 3.43 -26.29 -9.86
C ASP A 168 4.42 -25.25 -10.40
N ARG A 169 4.19 -24.75 -11.61
CA ARG A 169 4.99 -23.74 -12.28
C ARG A 169 4.14 -22.86 -13.20
N THR A 170 4.57 -21.63 -13.44
CA THR A 170 3.86 -20.70 -14.33
C THR A 170 4.78 -19.67 -14.98
N CYS A 171 4.42 -19.24 -16.19
CA CYS A 171 5.03 -18.11 -16.89
C CYS A 171 4.13 -16.85 -16.86
N PHE A 172 2.97 -16.91 -16.20
CA PHE A 172 2.02 -15.79 -16.10
C PHE A 172 2.42 -14.79 -15.03
N TYR A 173 2.63 -13.54 -15.40
CA TYR A 173 2.86 -12.45 -14.46
C TYR A 173 1.60 -12.18 -13.64
N ALA A 174 1.77 -12.15 -12.32
CA ALA A 174 0.73 -11.74 -11.38
C ALA A 174 0.70 -10.22 -11.27
N GLU A 175 -0.45 -9.67 -10.90
CA GLU A 175 -0.61 -8.24 -10.67
C GLU A 175 0.30 -7.78 -9.51
N SER A 176 1.18 -6.82 -9.77
CA SER A 176 2.07 -6.25 -8.76
C SER A 176 2.59 -4.88 -9.19
N GLY A 177 2.81 -3.98 -8.24
CA GLY A 177 3.47 -2.70 -8.50
C GLY A 177 2.76 -1.78 -9.52
N GLY A 178 1.46 -1.97 -9.75
CA GLY A 178 0.66 -1.21 -10.74
C GLY A 178 0.67 -1.81 -12.15
N GLN A 179 1.24 -3.00 -12.35
CA GLN A 179 1.17 -3.74 -13.61
C GLN A 179 -0.01 -4.73 -13.58
N GLU A 180 -0.84 -4.72 -14.64
CA GLU A 180 -1.93 -5.69 -14.82
C GLU A 180 -1.39 -7.11 -15.02
N ALA A 181 -2.14 -8.11 -14.52
CA ALA A 181 -1.81 -9.51 -14.72
C ALA A 181 -1.96 -9.95 -16.19
N ASP A 182 -1.21 -10.99 -16.56
CA ASP A 182 -1.31 -11.61 -17.88
C ASP A 182 -2.69 -12.27 -18.12
N ARG A 183 -3.06 -12.37 -19.40
CA ARG A 183 -4.29 -13.05 -19.87
C ARG A 183 -3.92 -14.07 -20.96
N GLY A 184 -4.60 -15.22 -20.98
CA GLY A 184 -4.39 -16.29 -21.95
C GLY A 184 -5.49 -17.33 -21.93
#